data_AF-A0AAQ5ZIP5-F1
#
_entry.id   AF-A0AAQ5ZIP5-F1
#
_cell.length_a   1.000
_cell.length_b   1.000
_cell.length_c   1.000
_cell.angle_alpha   90.00
_cell.angle_beta   90.00
_cell.angle_gamma   90.00
#
_symmetry.space_group_name_H-M   'P 1'
#
loop_
_entity.id
_entity.type
_entity.pdbx_description
1 polymer ?
#
loop_
_entity_poly.entity_id
_entity_poly.type
_entity_poly.pdbx_seq_one_letter_code
_entity_poly.pdbx_strand_id
1 'polypeptide(L)'
;MVCTTLNMDQRKPRRELSQEIRKKIIDKHVKGKCYKTISKQLDVPVTTVAHIIQKFKIHGTVANLPGRGSRRKIDDKWKRWIIQMVTKEPRTTSKDIKGELQGQGTSVSDLTIRRCLSQSGLHGRRPRRTPLLKTNHKKARLEFSKLHVDRPQSFWENVLWTDETKLELFGTSALCSQTQK
;
A
#
# COMPACT_ATOMS: atom_id res chain seq x y z
N MET A 1 -39.29 52.36 4.90
CA MET A 1 -38.54 51.17 5.35
C MET A 1 -37.56 50.80 4.25
N VAL A 2 -36.31 51.24 4.34
CA VAL A 2 -35.27 50.90 3.35
C VAL A 2 -34.53 49.67 3.88
N CYS A 3 -34.82 48.51 3.29
CA CYS A 3 -34.13 47.27 3.59
C CYS A 3 -32.72 47.36 2.98
N THR A 4 -31.70 47.54 3.81
CA THR A 4 -30.31 47.51 3.38
C THR A 4 -29.92 46.07 3.05
N THR A 5 -29.74 45.79 1.76
CA THR A 5 -29.14 44.55 1.26
C THR A 5 -27.67 44.50 1.68
N LEU A 6 -27.39 43.84 2.81
CA LEU A 6 -26.01 43.56 3.20
C LEU A 6 -25.36 42.68 2.13
N ASN A 7 -24.39 43.26 1.42
CA ASN A 7 -23.48 42.60 0.49
C ASN A 7 -22.86 41.35 1.15
N MET A 8 -23.36 40.18 0.78
CA MET A 8 -22.91 38.87 1.28
C MET A 8 -21.59 38.39 0.62
N ASP A 9 -21.02 39.17 -0.29
CA ASP A 9 -20.06 38.71 -1.30
C ASP A 9 -18.57 38.98 -0.99
N GLN A 10 -18.21 39.20 0.29
CA GLN A 10 -16.82 39.46 0.70
C GLN A 10 -16.28 38.47 1.75
N ARG A 11 -16.83 37.25 1.82
CA ARG A 11 -16.33 36.23 2.76
C ARG A 11 -15.01 35.63 2.25
N LYS A 12 -13.90 36.13 2.79
CA LYS A 12 -12.56 35.55 2.59
C LYS A 12 -12.57 34.04 2.93
N PRO A 13 -12.01 33.15 2.09
CA PRO A 13 -12.01 31.72 2.36
C PRO A 13 -11.31 31.41 3.68
N ARG A 14 -11.86 30.46 4.45
CA ARG A 14 -11.30 30.01 5.72
C ARG A 14 -9.97 29.31 5.45
N ARG A 15 -8.88 30.05 5.62
CA ARG A 15 -7.51 29.54 5.48
C ARG A 15 -6.97 29.16 6.84
N GLU A 16 -6.22 28.08 6.88
CA GLU A 16 -5.48 27.72 8.08
C GLU A 16 -4.37 28.75 8.34
N LEU A 17 -4.14 29.06 9.61
CA LEU A 17 -3.06 29.95 10.01
C LEU A 17 -1.71 29.27 9.76
N SER A 18 -0.71 30.01 9.28
CA SER A 18 0.62 29.43 9.05
C SER A 18 1.24 28.95 10.36
N GLN A 19 2.06 27.91 10.28
CA GLN A 19 2.71 27.32 11.47
C GLN A 19 3.62 28.33 12.18
N GLU A 20 4.23 29.26 11.44
CA GLU A 20 5.04 30.34 11.98
C GLU A 20 4.23 31.31 12.85
N ILE A 21 3.05 31.73 12.39
CA ILE A 21 2.19 32.63 13.17
C ILE A 21 1.72 31.91 14.44
N ARG A 22 1.39 30.62 14.35
CA ARG A 22 1.03 29.81 15.53
C ARG A 22 2.18 29.70 16.55
N LYS A 23 3.43 29.54 16.10
CA LYS A 23 4.62 29.57 16.97
C LYS A 23 4.75 30.92 17.67
N LYS A 24 4.64 32.03 16.90
CA LYS A 24 4.69 33.40 17.46
C LYS A 24 3.61 33.66 18.51
N ILE A 25 2.40 33.09 18.34
CA ILE A 25 1.33 33.18 19.35
C ILE A 25 1.76 32.52 20.67
N ILE A 26 2.34 31.32 20.59
CA ILE A 26 2.78 30.56 21.76
C ILE A 26 3.96 31.26 22.43
N ASP A 27 4.96 31.72 21.67
CA ASP A 27 6.11 32.44 22.21
C ASP A 27 5.69 33.70 22.96
N LYS A 28 4.71 34.45 22.43
CA LYS A 28 4.15 35.63 23.09
C LYS A 28 3.36 35.26 24.34
N HIS A 29 2.66 34.13 24.34
CA HIS A 29 1.93 33.64 25.50
C HIS A 29 2.87 33.19 26.63
N VAL A 30 3.97 32.49 26.30
CA VAL A 30 5.02 32.10 27.24
C VAL A 30 5.67 33.32 27.88
N LYS A 31 5.82 34.42 27.13
CA LYS A 31 6.27 35.73 27.64
C LYS A 31 5.22 36.48 28.49
N GLY A 32 4.10 35.84 28.85
CA GLY A 32 3.08 36.43 29.72
C GLY A 32 2.14 37.45 29.07
N LYS A 33 2.13 37.60 27.73
CA LYS A 33 1.22 38.54 27.07
C LYS A 33 -0.24 38.06 27.12
N CYS A 34 -1.17 38.98 27.36
CA CYS A 34 -2.60 38.68 27.36
C CYS A 34 -3.14 38.44 25.94
N TYR A 35 -4.27 37.71 25.83
CA TYR A 35 -4.83 37.29 24.55
C TYR A 35 -5.20 38.46 23.63
N LYS A 36 -5.76 39.55 24.19
CA LYS A 36 -6.13 40.76 23.43
C LYS A 36 -4.89 41.42 22.80
N THR A 37 -3.77 41.47 23.52
CA THR A 37 -2.51 42.05 23.00
C THR A 37 -1.90 41.20 21.90
N ILE A 38 -1.93 39.86 22.04
CA ILE A 38 -1.45 38.94 21.01
C ILE A 38 -2.29 39.07 19.74
N SER A 39 -3.62 39.12 19.89
CA SER A 39 -4.58 39.29 18.81
C SER A 39 -4.32 40.56 18.00
N LYS A 40 -4.22 41.72 18.67
CA LYS A 40 -3.92 43.01 18.00
C LYS A 40 -2.57 43.01 17.28
N GLN A 41 -1.53 42.42 17.87
CA GLN A 41 -0.18 42.44 17.29
C GLN A 41 -0.01 41.53 16.08
N LEU A 42 -0.81 40.48 15.96
CA LEU A 42 -0.69 39.47 14.89
C LEU A 42 -1.86 39.51 13.91
N ASP A 43 -2.83 40.40 14.12
CA ASP A 43 -4.08 40.50 13.37
C ASP A 43 -4.84 39.15 13.28
N VAL A 44 -4.93 38.47 14.43
CA VAL A 44 -5.62 37.18 14.56
C VAL A 44 -6.77 37.33 15.55
N PRO A 45 -7.97 36.79 15.27
CA PRO A 45 -9.09 36.84 16.20
C PRO A 45 -8.74 36.26 17.59
N VAL A 46 -9.22 36.89 18.66
CA VAL A 46 -8.95 36.47 20.05
C VAL A 46 -9.37 35.02 20.30
N THR A 47 -10.47 34.57 19.70
CA THR A 47 -10.96 33.19 19.79
C THR A 47 -9.97 32.20 19.21
N THR A 48 -9.34 32.53 18.07
CA THR A 48 -8.32 31.69 17.44
C THR A 48 -7.06 31.61 18.31
N VAL A 49 -6.64 32.72 18.91
CA VAL A 49 -5.52 32.75 19.88
C VAL A 49 -5.81 31.83 21.06
N ALA A 50 -7.01 31.91 21.64
CA ALA A 50 -7.43 31.06 22.75
C ALA A 50 -7.43 29.57 22.35
N HIS A 51 -8.00 29.21 21.21
CA HIS A 51 -8.01 27.83 20.72
C HIS A 51 -6.60 27.27 20.48
N ILE A 52 -5.68 28.07 19.93
CA ILE A 52 -4.29 27.65 19.71
C ILE A 52 -3.59 27.37 21.04
N ILE A 53 -3.76 28.25 22.02
CA ILE A 53 -3.16 28.09 23.36
C ILE A 53 -3.77 26.88 24.08
N GLN A 54 -5.08 26.71 24.05
CA GLN A 54 -5.75 25.57 24.66
C GLN A 54 -5.29 24.24 24.02
N LYS A 55 -5.22 24.20 22.69
CA LYS A 55 -4.68 23.04 21.97
C LYS A 55 -3.23 22.76 22.36
N PHE A 56 -2.39 23.79 22.45
CA PHE A 56 -1.00 23.63 22.86
C PHE A 56 -0.88 23.09 24.29
N LYS A 57 -1.75 23.52 25.22
CA LYS A 57 -1.81 22.98 26.58
C LYS A 57 -2.19 21.49 26.62
N ILE A 58 -3.09 21.05 25.74
CA ILE A 58 -3.56 19.65 25.70
C ILE A 58 -2.57 18.74 24.97
N HIS A 59 -2.06 19.15 23.82
CA HIS A 59 -1.31 18.29 22.91
C HIS A 59 0.18 18.62 22.81
N GLY A 60 0.64 19.74 23.36
CA GLY A 60 2.04 20.18 23.28
C GLY A 60 2.52 20.55 21.86
N THR A 61 1.64 20.55 20.86
CA THR A 61 2.03 20.72 19.44
C THR A 61 1.43 21.96 18.81
N VAL A 62 2.27 22.64 18.01
CA VAL A 62 1.87 23.83 17.23
C VAL A 62 1.30 23.45 15.85
N ALA A 63 1.76 22.31 15.32
CA ALA A 63 1.31 21.78 14.04
C ALA A 63 -0.16 21.34 14.11
N ASN A 64 -0.86 21.38 12.97
CA ASN A 64 -2.22 20.86 12.91
C ASN A 64 -2.24 19.35 13.14
N LEU A 65 -3.18 18.88 13.95
CA LEU A 65 -3.38 17.46 14.16
C LEU A 65 -3.98 16.89 12.88
N PRO A 66 -3.54 15.71 12.43
CA PRO A 66 -4.19 15.04 11.32
C PRO A 66 -5.66 14.80 11.70
N GLY A 67 -6.56 15.09 10.77
CA GLY A 67 -7.95 14.72 10.93
C GLY A 67 -8.10 13.20 11.04
N ARG A 68 -9.21 12.74 11.63
CA ARG A 68 -9.55 11.31 11.74
C ARG A 68 -9.56 10.60 10.37
N GLY A 69 -9.81 11.36 9.29
CA GLY A 69 -10.00 10.82 7.96
C GLY A 69 -11.35 10.12 7.80
N SER A 70 -11.58 9.57 6.61
CA SER A 70 -12.80 8.81 6.32
C SER A 70 -12.71 7.40 6.89
N ARG A 71 -13.84 6.87 7.39
CA ARG A 71 -13.93 5.48 7.83
C ARG A 71 -13.72 4.54 6.65
N ARG A 72 -12.94 3.47 6.85
CA ARG A 72 -12.71 2.45 5.82
C ARG A 72 -13.97 1.62 5.62
N LYS A 73 -14.27 1.25 4.38
CA LYS A 73 -15.38 0.32 4.06
C LYS A 73 -15.07 -1.13 4.44
N ILE A 74 -13.80 -1.52 4.34
CA ILE A 74 -13.32 -2.84 4.75
C ILE A 74 -12.80 -2.70 6.18
N ASP A 75 -13.41 -3.43 7.09
CA ASP A 75 -12.97 -3.54 8.48
C ASP A 75 -11.75 -4.47 8.60
N ASP A 76 -11.01 -4.38 9.70
CA ASP A 76 -9.80 -5.19 9.92
C ASP A 76 -10.10 -6.70 10.00
N LYS A 77 -11.33 -7.08 10.39
CA LYS A 77 -11.81 -8.47 10.32
C LYS A 77 -11.89 -8.95 8.86
N TRP A 78 -12.56 -8.17 8.02
CA TRP A 78 -12.71 -8.48 6.60
C TRP A 78 -11.38 -8.49 5.86
N LYS A 79 -10.50 -7.54 6.19
CA LYS A 79 -9.14 -7.50 5.64
C LYS A 79 -8.38 -8.81 5.91
N ARG A 80 -8.42 -9.31 7.15
CA ARG A 80 -7.78 -10.58 7.52
C ARG A 80 -8.37 -11.76 6.75
N TRP A 81 -9.69 -11.82 6.65
CA TRP A 81 -10.38 -12.88 5.91
C TRP A 81 -10.03 -12.86 4.40
N ILE A 82 -10.00 -11.69 3.77
CA ILE A 82 -9.59 -11.52 2.36
C ILE A 82 -8.15 -12.02 2.15
N ILE A 83 -7.23 -11.63 3.04
CA ILE A 83 -5.82 -12.04 2.95
C ILE A 83 -5.70 -13.56 3.08
N GLN A 84 -6.41 -14.17 4.02
CA GLN A 84 -6.38 -15.62 4.24
C GLN A 84 -6.91 -16.38 3.01
N MET A 85 -8.02 -15.92 2.44
CA MET A 85 -8.61 -16.52 1.24
C MET A 85 -7.64 -16.48 0.06
N VAL A 86 -7.03 -15.32 -0.23
CA VAL A 86 -6.06 -15.18 -1.33
C VAL A 86 -4.77 -15.96 -1.07
N THR A 87 -4.37 -16.11 0.19
CA THR A 87 -3.19 -16.91 0.56
C THR A 87 -3.44 -18.41 0.34
N LYS A 88 -4.66 -18.88 0.63
CA LYS A 88 -5.07 -20.26 0.38
C LYS A 88 -5.18 -20.54 -1.12
N GLU A 89 -5.80 -19.62 -1.86
CA GLU A 89 -6.08 -19.75 -3.29
C GLU A 89 -5.57 -18.49 -4.04
N PRO A 90 -4.31 -18.48 -4.50
CA PRO A 90 -3.70 -17.29 -5.10
C PRO A 90 -4.26 -16.91 -6.48
N ARG A 91 -5.21 -17.70 -7.00
CA ARG A 91 -5.90 -17.47 -8.28
C ARG A 91 -7.25 -16.77 -8.12
N THR A 92 -7.73 -16.58 -6.89
CA THR A 92 -9.00 -15.91 -6.62
C THR A 92 -8.96 -14.47 -7.14
N THR A 93 -9.94 -14.11 -7.96
CA THR A 93 -9.99 -12.78 -8.57
C THR A 93 -10.66 -11.79 -7.64
N SER A 94 -10.42 -10.49 -7.83
CA SER A 94 -11.10 -9.46 -7.03
C SER A 94 -12.63 -9.51 -7.14
N LYS A 95 -13.15 -10.04 -8.26
CA LYS A 95 -14.60 -10.20 -8.49
C LYS A 95 -15.19 -11.32 -7.63
N ASP A 96 -14.46 -12.42 -7.48
CA ASP A 96 -14.87 -13.53 -6.64
C ASP A 96 -14.95 -13.09 -5.17
N ILE A 97 -13.90 -12.38 -4.71
CA ILE A 97 -13.85 -11.77 -3.37
C ILE A 97 -15.02 -10.80 -3.15
N LYS A 98 -15.36 -10.01 -4.17
CA LYS A 98 -16.49 -9.08 -4.12
C LYS A 98 -17.82 -9.83 -3.99
N GLY A 99 -18.01 -10.92 -4.74
CA GLY A 99 -19.21 -11.75 -4.65
C GLY A 99 -19.39 -12.33 -3.25
N GLU A 100 -18.31 -12.84 -2.66
CA GLU A 100 -18.35 -13.37 -1.28
C GLU A 100 -18.64 -12.29 -0.23
N LEU A 101 -18.04 -11.09 -0.38
CA LEU A 101 -18.33 -9.95 0.49
C LEU A 101 -19.78 -9.47 0.37
N GLN A 102 -20.33 -9.46 -0.86
CA GLN A 102 -21.72 -9.12 -1.11
C GLN A 102 -22.67 -10.15 -0.50
N GLY A 103 -22.36 -11.44 -0.58
CA GLY A 103 -23.12 -12.51 0.06
C GLY A 103 -23.20 -12.37 1.60
N GLN A 104 -22.19 -11.73 2.21
CA GLN A 104 -22.17 -11.45 3.64
C GLN A 104 -22.62 -10.02 3.99
N GLY A 105 -23.27 -9.30 3.06
CA GLY A 105 -23.88 -7.99 3.29
C GLY A 105 -22.94 -6.78 3.20
N THR A 106 -21.68 -6.97 2.77
CA THR A 106 -20.71 -5.88 2.64
C THR A 106 -20.51 -5.49 1.18
N SER A 107 -21.04 -4.33 0.78
CA SER A 107 -20.88 -3.81 -0.60
C SER A 107 -19.58 -3.04 -0.77
N VAL A 108 -18.64 -3.62 -1.51
CA VAL A 108 -17.32 -3.04 -1.79
C VAL A 108 -17.03 -3.06 -3.30
N SER A 109 -16.31 -2.05 -3.80
CA SER A 109 -15.80 -2.05 -5.17
C SER A 109 -14.55 -2.91 -5.34
N ASP A 110 -14.37 -3.47 -6.54
CA ASP A 110 -13.20 -4.27 -6.92
C ASP A 110 -11.87 -3.51 -6.73
N LEU A 111 -11.90 -2.19 -6.91
CA LEU A 111 -10.73 -1.33 -6.69
C LEU A 111 -10.33 -1.26 -5.21
N THR A 112 -11.31 -1.22 -4.30
CA THR A 112 -11.05 -1.16 -2.86
C THR A 112 -10.42 -2.47 -2.38
N ILE A 113 -10.87 -3.60 -2.91
CA ILE A 113 -10.29 -4.93 -2.63
C ILE A 113 -8.83 -4.97 -3.11
N ARG A 114 -8.57 -4.53 -4.35
CA ARG A 114 -7.19 -4.46 -4.89
C ARG A 114 -6.28 -3.55 -4.07
N ARG A 115 -6.77 -2.39 -3.61
CA ARG A 115 -6.02 -1.49 -2.72
C ARG A 115 -5.72 -2.15 -1.36
N CYS A 116 -6.67 -2.89 -0.82
CA CYS A 116 -6.51 -3.64 0.42
C CYS A 116 -5.39 -4.69 0.28
N LEU A 117 -5.39 -5.45 -0.81
CA LEU A 117 -4.36 -6.46 -1.12
C LEU A 117 -2.99 -5.81 -1.36
N SER A 118 -2.92 -4.72 -2.11
CA SER A 118 -1.64 -4.02 -2.34
C SER A 118 -1.07 -3.43 -1.05
N GLN A 119 -1.91 -2.93 -0.15
CA GLN A 119 -1.48 -2.42 1.15
C GLN A 119 -0.93 -3.56 2.05
N SER A 120 -1.36 -4.80 1.82
CA SER A 120 -0.79 -5.99 2.48
C SER A 120 0.36 -6.64 1.72
N GLY A 121 0.89 -6.00 0.67
CA GLY A 121 2.01 -6.53 -0.12
C GLY A 121 1.63 -7.68 -1.08
N LEU A 122 0.34 -7.96 -1.26
CA LEU A 122 -0.15 -8.98 -2.19
C LEU A 122 -0.39 -8.35 -3.56
N HIS A 123 0.29 -8.90 -4.57
CA HIS A 123 0.21 -8.41 -5.93
C HIS A 123 -0.07 -9.55 -6.92
N GLY A 124 -0.90 -9.25 -7.93
CA GLY A 124 -1.11 -10.17 -9.04
C GLY A 124 0.19 -10.44 -9.79
N ARG A 125 0.43 -11.73 -10.09
CA ARG A 125 1.56 -12.20 -10.90
C ARG A 125 1.05 -13.31 -11.83
N ARG A 126 1.73 -13.48 -12.98
CA ARG A 126 1.48 -14.63 -13.86
C ARG A 126 2.28 -15.84 -13.35
N PRO A 127 1.68 -17.02 -13.18
CA PRO A 127 2.41 -18.21 -12.80
C PRO A 127 3.42 -18.60 -13.90
N ARG A 128 4.59 -19.11 -13.51
CA ARG A 128 5.60 -19.60 -14.45
C ARG A 128 5.07 -20.86 -15.17
N ARG A 129 5.20 -20.92 -16.50
CA ARG A 129 4.94 -22.14 -17.27
C ARG A 129 5.97 -23.19 -16.83
N THR A 130 5.49 -24.33 -16.34
CA THR A 130 6.34 -25.42 -15.85
C THR A 130 5.89 -26.73 -16.50
N PRO A 131 6.82 -27.66 -16.79
CA PRO A 131 6.45 -28.97 -17.28
C PRO A 131 5.68 -29.74 -16.20
N LEU A 132 4.72 -30.56 -16.62
CA LEU A 132 3.95 -31.38 -15.70
C LEU A 132 4.83 -32.50 -15.13
N LEU A 133 5.11 -32.45 -13.83
CA LEU A 133 5.89 -33.49 -13.14
C LEU A 133 4.98 -34.49 -12.45
N LYS A 134 5.04 -35.75 -12.89
CA LYS A 134 4.45 -36.89 -12.18
C LYS A 134 5.17 -37.13 -10.85
N THR A 135 4.51 -37.84 -9.93
CA THR A 135 5.06 -38.18 -8.61
C THR A 135 6.41 -38.89 -8.70
N ASN A 136 6.53 -39.87 -9.59
CA ASN A 136 7.78 -40.61 -9.81
C ASN A 136 8.93 -39.70 -10.26
N HIS A 137 8.65 -38.74 -11.17
CA HIS A 137 9.66 -37.78 -11.62
C HIS A 137 10.17 -36.90 -10.47
N LYS A 138 9.27 -36.46 -9.58
CA LYS A 138 9.65 -35.66 -8.40
C LYS A 138 10.55 -36.46 -7.46
N LYS A 139 10.22 -37.73 -7.22
CA LYS A 139 11.00 -38.63 -6.36
C LYS A 139 12.40 -38.88 -6.94
N ALA A 140 12.49 -39.29 -8.20
CA ALA A 140 13.76 -39.56 -8.87
C ALA A 140 14.65 -38.30 -8.93
N ARG A 141 14.07 -37.13 -9.24
CA ARG A 141 14.83 -35.86 -9.24
C ARG A 141 15.35 -35.51 -7.85
N LEU A 142 14.53 -35.70 -6.80
CA LEU A 142 14.96 -35.42 -5.43
C LEU A 142 16.06 -36.37 -4.95
N GLU A 143 15.93 -37.67 -5.25
CA GLU A 143 16.96 -38.68 -4.95
C GLU A 143 18.27 -38.37 -5.69
N PHE A 144 18.18 -38.03 -6.98
CA PHE A 144 19.34 -37.63 -7.77
C PHE A 144 20.02 -36.39 -7.18
N SER A 145 19.25 -35.35 -6.82
CA SER A 145 19.80 -34.17 -6.16
C SER A 145 20.50 -34.54 -4.86
N LYS A 146 19.85 -35.29 -3.97
CA LYS A 146 20.46 -35.69 -2.68
C LYS A 146 21.76 -36.50 -2.86
N LEU A 147 21.80 -37.42 -3.82
CA LEU A 147 22.98 -38.25 -4.07
C LEU A 147 24.17 -37.46 -4.65
N HIS A 148 23.90 -36.29 -5.25
CA HIS A 148 24.92 -35.49 -5.92
C HIS A 148 25.16 -34.10 -5.30
N VAL A 149 24.47 -33.71 -4.22
CA VAL A 149 24.65 -32.40 -3.56
C VAL A 149 26.08 -32.20 -3.05
N ASP A 150 26.69 -33.23 -2.45
CA ASP A 150 28.02 -33.13 -1.86
C ASP A 150 29.15 -33.50 -2.84
N ARG A 151 28.86 -33.63 -4.13
CA ARG A 151 29.87 -33.98 -5.13
C ARG A 151 30.82 -32.81 -5.35
N PRO A 152 32.15 -33.04 -5.33
CA PRO A 152 33.13 -31.98 -5.56
C PRO A 152 33.02 -31.45 -6.99
N GLN A 153 33.42 -30.20 -7.20
CA GLN A 153 33.38 -29.56 -8.51
C GLN A 153 34.10 -30.36 -9.60
N SER A 154 35.23 -31.00 -9.26
CA SER A 154 35.99 -31.85 -10.18
C SER A 154 35.20 -33.03 -10.72
N PHE A 155 34.19 -33.52 -10.00
CA PHE A 155 33.28 -34.54 -10.53
C PHE A 155 32.47 -33.98 -11.70
N TRP A 156 31.90 -32.77 -11.54
CA TRP A 156 31.05 -32.13 -12.53
C TRP A 156 31.80 -31.68 -13.78
N GLU A 157 33.07 -31.25 -13.64
CA GLU A 157 33.95 -30.90 -14.76
C GLU A 157 34.20 -32.06 -15.72
N ASN A 158 34.04 -33.30 -15.24
CA ASN A 158 34.21 -34.51 -16.04
C ASN A 158 32.88 -35.05 -16.61
N VAL A 159 31.75 -34.40 -16.34
CA VAL A 159 30.44 -34.82 -16.88
C VAL A 159 30.17 -34.11 -18.19
N LEU A 160 30.06 -34.88 -19.28
CA LEU A 160 29.61 -34.37 -20.57
C LEU A 160 28.07 -34.33 -20.60
N TRP A 161 27.51 -33.15 -20.84
CA TRP A 161 26.06 -32.97 -20.98
C TRP A 161 25.67 -32.91 -22.46
N THR A 162 24.77 -33.80 -22.86
CA THR A 162 24.20 -33.86 -24.21
C THR A 162 22.69 -33.73 -24.14
N ASP A 163 22.13 -32.84 -24.95
CA ASP A 163 20.67 -32.74 -25.13
C ASP A 163 20.35 -32.54 -26.62
N GLU A 164 19.18 -33.01 -27.02
CA GLU A 164 18.67 -32.84 -28.38
C GLU A 164 17.70 -31.66 -28.41
N THR A 165 17.99 -30.69 -29.27
CA THR A 165 17.11 -29.54 -29.47
C THR A 165 16.56 -29.54 -30.89
N LYS A 166 15.25 -29.32 -31.03
CA LYS A 166 14.62 -29.15 -32.34
C LYS A 166 14.88 -27.74 -32.84
N LEU A 167 15.52 -27.62 -34.00
CA LEU A 167 15.71 -26.34 -34.68
C LEU A 167 14.78 -26.28 -35.89
N GLU A 168 14.01 -25.19 -35.98
CA GLU A 168 13.16 -24.92 -37.12
C GLU A 168 13.77 -23.75 -37.92
N LEU A 169 14.30 -24.05 -39.11
CA LEU A 169 14.81 -23.06 -40.04
C LEU A 169 13.77 -22.92 -41.15
N PHE A 170 13.12 -21.76 -41.20
CA PHE A 170 12.14 -21.40 -42.24
C PHE A 170 11.04 -22.45 -42.48
N GLY A 171 10.50 -23.04 -41.41
CA GLY A 171 9.40 -24.02 -41.49
C GLY A 171 9.84 -25.46 -41.82
N THR A 172 11.12 -25.72 -42.01
CA THR A 172 11.66 -27.08 -42.14
C THR A 172 12.36 -27.45 -40.82
N SER A 173 12.02 -28.61 -40.25
CA SER A 173 12.58 -29.04 -38.97
C SER A 173 13.76 -29.98 -39.16
N ALA A 174 14.89 -29.69 -38.51
CA ALA A 174 16.03 -30.60 -38.36
C ALA A 174 16.36 -30.78 -36.87
N LEU A 175 16.80 -31.98 -36.49
CA LEU A 175 17.33 -32.26 -35.16
C LEU A 175 18.79 -31.85 -35.11
N CYS A 176 19.17 -31.10 -34.08
CA CYS A 176 20.55 -30.67 -33.87
C CYS A 176 20.98 -31.08 -32.45
N SER A 177 22.03 -31.89 -32.37
CA SER A 177 22.66 -32.28 -31.11
C SER A 177 23.53 -31.14 -30.60
N GLN A 178 23.24 -30.62 -29.40
CA GLN A 178 24.08 -29.62 -28.75
C GLN A 178 24.90 -30.30 -27.64
N THR A 179 26.20 -30.00 -27.61
CA THR A 179 27.12 -30.43 -26.55
C THR A 179 27.50 -29.22 -25.71
N GLN A 180 27.37 -29.32 -24.39
CA GLN A 180 27.84 -28.30 -23.45
C GLN A 180 28.99 -28.88 -22.63
N LYS A 181 30.12 -28.19 -22.62
CA LYS A 181 31.26 -28.44 -21.72
C LYS A 181 31.07 -27.65 -20.43
#